data_AF-A0A2V7IZH6-F1
#
_entry.id   AF-A0A2V7IZH6-F1
#
_cell.length_a   1.000
_cell.length_b   1.000
_cell.length_c   1.000
_cell.angle_alpha   90.00
_cell.angle_beta   90.00
_cell.angle_gamma   90.00
#
_symmetry.space_group_name_H-M   'P 1'
#
loop_
_entity.id
_entity.type
_entity.pdbx_description
1 polymer ?
#
loop_
_entity_poly.entity_id
_entity_poly.type
_entity_poly.pdbx_seq_one_letter_code
_entity_poly.pdbx_strand_id
1 'polypeptide(L)'
;MPRQQSPEQVFADSPNVWFEEYATRARVSPDGRWAIYSRRILDLQRGREAKERVWPGLTEQRGAAFGSRGELVLLGTRGSNTGWFTQAGGSPTLLPLPPDATPQWSPDGGEVAFSRAGATDSVFAGPLGSARAYPVAGVVTGFAWLPDGGSLVVIALEPRGASTLSRLDLASGHATVVARDLDAPTLFSPVAVAPDGRRAYVALAGSGAPSPEARHEPHANRQLGIYEVDLGTGNRHAVVPAP
;
A
#
# COMPACT_ATOMS: atom_id res chain seq x y z
N MET A 1 26.89 -14.97 11.65
CA MET A 1 25.72 -14.99 10.75
C MET A 1 24.48 -15.01 11.62
N PRO A 2 23.64 -13.97 11.65
CA PRO A 2 22.36 -14.05 12.36
C PRO A 2 21.52 -15.15 11.71
N ARG A 3 21.00 -16.10 12.48
CA ARG A 3 20.04 -17.09 11.98
C ARG A 3 18.83 -16.34 11.46
N GLN A 4 18.55 -16.47 10.17
CA GLN A 4 17.28 -16.03 9.59
C GLN A 4 16.19 -16.82 10.32
N GLN A 5 15.36 -16.15 11.10
CA GLN A 5 14.24 -16.80 11.77
C GLN A 5 13.27 -17.29 10.69
N SER A 6 12.80 -18.52 10.83
CA SER A 6 11.76 -19.05 9.95
C SER A 6 10.51 -18.18 10.09
N PRO A 7 9.77 -17.92 9.00
CA PRO A 7 8.54 -17.16 9.07
C PRO A 7 7.55 -17.85 10.03
N GLU A 8 6.90 -17.05 10.87
CA GLU A 8 5.88 -17.49 11.82
C GLU A 8 4.50 -16.97 11.35
N GLN A 9 3.48 -17.82 11.42
CA GLN A 9 2.12 -17.40 11.15
C GLN A 9 1.56 -16.63 12.36
N VAL A 10 1.39 -15.32 12.20
CA VAL A 10 0.88 -14.44 13.27
C VAL A 10 -0.65 -14.36 13.29
N PHE A 11 -1.29 -14.44 12.12
CA PHE A 11 -2.74 -14.38 11.98
C PHE A 11 -3.18 -15.12 10.71
N ALA A 12 -4.28 -15.84 10.78
CA ALA A 12 -4.95 -16.44 9.62
C ALA A 12 -6.47 -16.34 9.79
N ASP A 13 -7.16 -16.14 8.68
CA ASP A 13 -8.61 -16.09 8.61
C ASP A 13 -9.08 -16.88 7.38
N SER A 14 -10.24 -17.52 7.49
CA SER A 14 -10.85 -18.32 6.42
C SER A 14 -12.35 -18.02 6.38
N PRO A 15 -12.72 -16.83 5.91
CA PRO A 15 -14.10 -16.37 5.91
C PRO A 15 -14.94 -17.13 4.88
N ASN A 16 -16.20 -17.40 5.22
CA ASN A 16 -17.18 -17.96 4.29
C ASN A 16 -17.74 -16.86 3.37
N VAL A 17 -16.93 -16.42 2.39
CA VAL A 17 -17.26 -15.38 1.42
C VAL A 17 -16.84 -15.80 0.01
N TRP A 18 -17.42 -15.17 -1.01
CA TRP A 18 -17.00 -15.36 -2.39
C TRP A 18 -15.59 -14.78 -2.58
N PHE A 19 -14.77 -15.40 -3.43
CA PHE A 19 -13.39 -14.97 -3.66
C PHE A 19 -13.28 -13.51 -4.16
N GLU A 20 -14.31 -13.01 -4.82
CA GLU A 20 -14.44 -11.63 -5.34
C GLU A 20 -14.73 -10.60 -4.23
N GLU A 21 -15.28 -11.04 -3.10
CA GLU A 21 -15.58 -10.16 -1.96
C GLU A 21 -14.34 -9.83 -1.11
N TYR A 22 -13.19 -10.45 -1.40
CA TYR A 22 -11.97 -10.36 -0.59
C TYR A 22 -10.85 -9.54 -1.22
N ALA A 23 -11.16 -8.33 -1.69
CA ALA A 23 -10.13 -7.34 -1.99
C ALA A 23 -9.47 -6.86 -0.68
N THR A 24 -8.34 -7.47 -0.32
CA THR A 24 -7.65 -7.18 0.95
C THR A 24 -6.53 -6.16 0.78
N ARG A 25 -6.61 -5.07 1.54
CA ARG A 25 -5.45 -4.22 1.82
C ARG A 25 -4.81 -4.74 3.10
N ALA A 26 -3.55 -5.12 3.02
CA ALA A 26 -2.71 -5.43 4.17
C ALA A 26 -1.65 -4.33 4.33
N ARG A 27 -1.53 -3.77 5.52
CA ARG A 27 -0.43 -2.87 5.89
C ARG A 27 0.00 -3.15 7.32
N VAL A 28 1.30 -3.12 7.56
CA VAL A 28 1.88 -3.21 8.90
C VAL A 28 2.28 -1.80 9.34
N SER A 29 2.09 -1.49 10.62
CA SER A 29 2.54 -0.22 11.20
C SER A 29 4.08 -0.14 11.21
N PRO A 30 4.66 1.08 11.19
CA PRO A 30 6.13 1.24 11.21
C PRO A 30 6.85 0.55 12.37
N ASP A 31 6.19 0.40 13.53
CA ASP A 31 6.73 -0.29 14.71
C ASP A 31 6.56 -1.82 14.65
N GLY A 32 5.96 -2.37 13.58
CA GLY A 32 5.74 -3.80 13.40
C GLY A 32 4.68 -4.41 14.33
N ARG A 33 4.00 -3.59 15.14
CA ARG A 33 3.09 -4.09 16.21
C ARG A 33 1.67 -4.29 15.73
N TRP A 34 1.23 -3.50 14.75
CA TRP A 34 -0.15 -3.48 14.29
C TRP A 34 -0.23 -3.79 12.81
N ALA A 35 -1.37 -4.31 12.38
CA ALA A 35 -1.70 -4.40 10.96
C ALA A 35 -3.12 -3.91 10.69
N ILE A 36 -3.32 -3.35 9.51
CA ILE A 36 -4.63 -3.19 8.90
C ILE A 36 -4.79 -4.32 7.91
N TYR A 37 -5.81 -5.16 8.09
CA TYR A 37 -6.11 -6.28 7.23
C TYR A 37 -7.62 -6.40 7.03
N SER A 38 -8.09 -6.29 5.77
CA SER A 38 -9.51 -6.39 5.45
C SER A 38 -10.40 -5.44 6.30
N ARG A 39 -9.98 -4.17 6.44
CA ARG A 39 -10.58 -3.12 7.29
C ARG A 39 -10.51 -3.34 8.80
N ARG A 40 -9.97 -4.47 9.26
CA ARG A 40 -9.72 -4.76 10.67
C ARG A 40 -8.36 -4.23 11.10
N ILE A 41 -8.26 -3.88 12.37
CA ILE A 41 -6.98 -3.54 13.01
C ILE A 41 -6.58 -4.76 13.83
N LEU A 42 -5.37 -5.28 13.59
CA LEU A 42 -4.83 -6.46 14.24
C LEU A 42 -3.69 -6.05 15.19
N ASP A 43 -3.65 -6.65 16.37
CA ASP A 43 -2.49 -6.68 17.27
C ASP A 43 -1.64 -7.89 16.86
N LEU A 44 -0.51 -7.63 16.19
CA LEU A 44 0.38 -8.69 15.70
C LEU A 44 1.13 -9.38 16.83
N GLN A 45 1.36 -8.71 17.96
CA GLN A 45 2.01 -9.33 19.11
C GLN A 45 1.08 -10.33 19.81
N ARG A 46 -0.23 -10.06 19.80
CA ARG A 46 -1.25 -10.91 20.44
C ARG A 46 -2.00 -11.83 19.47
N GLY A 47 -1.76 -11.69 18.16
CA GLY A 47 -2.43 -12.49 17.13
C GLY A 47 -3.96 -12.32 17.10
N ARG A 48 -4.48 -11.13 17.43
CA ARG A 48 -5.93 -10.89 17.54
C ARG A 48 -6.37 -9.56 16.95
N GLU A 49 -7.65 -9.44 16.63
CA GLU A 49 -8.26 -8.16 16.26
C GLU A 49 -8.36 -7.23 17.48
N ALA A 50 -8.00 -5.96 17.28
CA ALA A 50 -7.96 -4.90 18.30
C ALA A 50 -9.16 -3.96 18.18
N LYS A 51 -10.37 -4.47 18.49
CA LYS A 51 -11.64 -3.74 18.37
C LYS A 51 -11.72 -2.50 19.25
N GLU A 52 -10.93 -2.45 20.32
CA GLU A 52 -10.80 -1.30 21.24
C GLU A 52 -10.18 -0.06 20.60
N ARG A 53 -9.60 -0.18 19.40
CA ARG A 53 -8.90 0.91 18.70
C ARG A 53 -9.82 1.80 17.87
N VAL A 54 -11.13 1.51 17.83
CA VAL A 54 -12.15 2.39 17.25
C VAL A 54 -12.50 3.48 18.24
N TRP A 55 -12.35 4.75 17.85
CA TRP A 55 -12.52 5.87 18.77
C TRP A 55 -13.99 6.18 19.04
N PRO A 56 -14.38 6.41 20.31
CA PRO A 56 -15.71 6.95 20.63
C PRO A 56 -15.96 8.26 19.89
N GLY A 57 -17.15 8.38 19.27
CA GLY A 57 -17.57 9.57 18.53
C GLY A 57 -17.24 9.57 17.04
N LEU A 58 -16.55 8.56 16.51
CA LEU A 58 -16.56 8.26 15.09
C LEU A 58 -17.71 7.30 14.78
N THR A 59 -18.66 7.74 13.98
CA THR A 59 -19.68 6.91 13.35
C THR A 59 -19.16 6.42 11.99
N GLU A 60 -19.48 5.19 11.60
CA GLU A 60 -19.11 4.60 10.30
C GLU A 60 -17.62 4.63 9.95
N GLN A 61 -16.84 3.69 10.50
CA GLN A 61 -15.46 3.48 10.07
C GLN A 61 -15.42 2.84 8.67
N ARG A 62 -14.82 3.54 7.70
CA ARG A 62 -14.71 3.10 6.30
C ARG A 62 -13.29 2.74 5.89
N GLY A 63 -12.29 3.17 6.65
CA GLY A 63 -10.88 2.92 6.36
C GLY A 63 -9.97 3.22 7.54
N ALA A 64 -8.72 2.78 7.43
CA ALA A 64 -7.68 3.03 8.40
C ALA A 64 -6.34 3.19 7.68
N ALA A 65 -5.44 3.95 8.29
CA ALA A 65 -4.04 4.09 7.91
C ALA A 65 -3.18 4.23 9.18
N PHE A 66 -1.87 4.09 9.03
CA PHE A 66 -0.90 4.39 10.08
C PHE A 66 -0.13 5.66 9.72
N GLY A 67 0.05 6.54 10.70
CA GLY A 67 1.04 7.60 10.61
C GLY A 67 2.46 7.08 10.84
N SER A 68 3.45 7.98 10.80
CA SER A 68 4.87 7.60 10.78
C SER A 68 5.36 6.96 12.07
N ARG A 69 4.65 7.16 13.20
CA ARG A 69 4.96 6.56 14.50
C ARG A 69 4.05 5.39 14.85
N GLY A 70 3.25 4.90 13.89
CA GLY A 70 2.30 3.81 14.11
C GLY A 70 1.00 4.24 14.80
N GLU A 71 0.77 5.54 14.96
CA GLU A 71 -0.53 6.06 15.36
C GLU A 71 -1.59 5.76 14.31
N LEU A 72 -2.81 5.48 14.76
CA LEU A 72 -3.92 5.22 13.85
C LEU A 72 -4.49 6.51 13.30
N VAL A 73 -4.84 6.46 12.03
CA VAL A 73 -5.65 7.44 11.35
C VAL A 73 -6.86 6.73 10.78
N LEU A 74 -8.06 7.21 11.07
CA LEU A 74 -9.31 6.53 10.73
C LEU A 74 -10.14 7.36 9.76
N LEU A 75 -10.65 6.73 8.71
CA LEU A 75 -11.66 7.33 7.83
C LEU A 75 -13.04 7.00 8.42
N GLY A 76 -13.81 8.03 8.71
CA GLY A 76 -15.18 7.87 9.18
C GLY A 76 -15.94 9.18 9.24
N THR A 77 -17.00 9.21 10.03
CA THR A 77 -17.91 10.34 10.20
C THR A 77 -17.93 10.79 11.64
N ARG A 78 -17.90 12.10 11.90
CA ARG A 78 -18.11 12.70 13.23
C ARG A 78 -19.02 13.91 13.09
N GLY A 79 -20.22 13.83 13.65
CA GLY A 79 -21.26 14.85 13.42
C GLY A 79 -21.59 14.94 11.93
N SER A 80 -21.47 16.13 11.34
CA SER A 80 -21.67 16.36 9.91
C SER A 80 -20.41 16.17 9.04
N ASN A 81 -19.26 15.86 9.65
CA ASN A 81 -17.98 15.79 8.92
C ASN A 81 -17.62 14.34 8.60
N THR A 82 -17.41 14.04 7.31
CA THR A 82 -16.83 12.76 6.85
C THR A 82 -15.41 13.01 6.36
N GLY A 83 -14.43 12.25 6.85
CA GLY A 83 -13.04 12.40 6.44
C GLY A 83 -12.06 11.58 7.27
N TRP A 84 -10.78 11.86 7.08
CA TRP A 84 -9.70 11.22 7.83
C TRP A 84 -9.48 11.93 9.16
N PHE A 85 -9.46 11.17 10.26
CA PHE A 85 -9.28 11.70 11.60
C PHE A 85 -8.02 11.11 12.23
N THR A 86 -7.31 11.95 12.98
CA THR A 86 -6.28 11.53 13.96
C THR A 86 -6.83 11.65 15.38
N GLN A 87 -6.18 11.04 16.36
CA GLN A 87 -6.52 11.22 17.77
C GLN A 87 -5.31 11.77 18.53
N ALA A 88 -5.21 13.10 18.58
CA ALA A 88 -4.31 13.82 19.47
C ALA A 88 -5.11 14.35 20.66
N GLY A 89 -4.66 14.10 21.89
CA GLY A 89 -5.32 14.62 23.10
C GLY A 89 -6.67 13.96 23.45
N GLY A 90 -6.94 12.75 22.96
CA GLY A 90 -8.10 11.94 23.36
C GLY A 90 -9.42 12.25 22.63
N SER A 91 -9.42 13.10 21.61
CA SER A 91 -10.57 13.36 20.75
C SER A 91 -10.22 13.24 19.26
N PRO A 92 -11.11 12.70 18.40
CA PRO A 92 -10.87 12.64 16.96
C PRO A 92 -10.83 14.03 16.31
N THR A 93 -9.72 14.39 15.68
CA THR A 93 -9.51 15.66 14.97
C THR A 93 -9.40 15.40 13.47
N LEU A 94 -10.16 16.17 12.67
CA LEU A 94 -10.19 16.04 11.21
C LEU A 94 -8.83 16.47 10.62
N LEU A 95 -8.31 15.66 9.70
CA LEU A 95 -7.12 15.95 8.91
C LEU A 95 -7.51 16.66 7.61
N PRO A 96 -6.66 17.57 7.09
CA PRO A 96 -6.87 18.22 5.80
C PRO A 96 -6.51 17.27 4.65
N LEU A 97 -7.22 16.15 4.55
CA LEU A 97 -7.09 15.13 3.50
C LEU A 97 -8.44 14.92 2.81
N PRO A 98 -8.45 14.69 1.49
CA PRO A 98 -9.68 14.30 0.80
C PRO A 98 -10.28 13.02 1.39
N PRO A 99 -11.61 12.91 1.56
CA PRO A 99 -12.24 11.68 2.06
C PRO A 99 -12.01 10.44 1.16
N ASP A 100 -11.74 10.65 -0.13
CA ASP A 100 -11.45 9.60 -1.11
C ASP A 100 -9.96 9.23 -1.21
N ALA A 101 -9.12 9.82 -0.38
CA ALA A 101 -7.68 9.55 -0.35
C ALA A 101 -7.36 8.21 0.32
N THR A 102 -6.30 7.53 -0.15
CA THR A 102 -5.63 6.42 0.56
C THR A 102 -4.25 6.88 1.02
N PRO A 103 -4.12 7.44 2.24
CA PRO A 103 -2.89 8.10 2.69
C PRO A 103 -1.85 7.16 3.26
N GLN A 104 -0.59 7.57 3.12
CA GLN A 104 0.61 7.01 3.74
C GLN A 104 1.55 8.15 4.15
N TRP A 105 2.10 8.09 5.35
CA TRP A 105 3.05 9.08 5.83
C TRP A 105 4.47 8.66 5.48
N SER A 106 5.33 9.65 5.20
CA SER A 106 6.77 9.43 5.04
C SER A 106 7.37 8.87 6.34
N PRO A 107 8.51 8.15 6.27
CA PRO A 107 9.15 7.58 7.46
C PRO A 107 9.49 8.61 8.55
N ASP A 108 9.83 9.83 8.17
CA ASP A 108 10.11 10.95 9.08
C ASP A 108 8.85 11.67 9.59
N GLY A 109 7.69 11.42 8.97
CA GLY A 109 6.41 12.05 9.28
C GLY A 109 6.24 13.49 8.77
N GLY A 110 7.19 14.02 8.01
CA GLY A 110 7.11 15.37 7.46
C GLY A 110 6.12 15.50 6.30
N GLU A 111 5.91 14.42 5.56
CA GLU A 111 5.17 14.39 4.31
C GLU A 111 4.03 13.35 4.36
N VAL A 112 2.99 13.58 3.56
CA VAL A 112 1.93 12.60 3.30
C VAL A 112 1.84 12.37 1.80
N ALA A 113 1.73 11.10 1.40
CA ALA A 113 1.44 10.69 0.04
C ALA A 113 0.11 9.94 -0.01
N PHE A 114 -0.70 10.18 -1.04
CA PHE A 114 -1.97 9.50 -1.22
C PHE A 114 -2.34 9.32 -2.68
N SER A 115 -3.03 8.22 -2.97
CA SER A 115 -3.82 8.07 -4.20
C SER A 115 -5.27 8.46 -3.92
N ARG A 116 -6.02 8.82 -4.97
CA ARG A 116 -7.44 9.18 -4.88
C ARG A 116 -8.25 8.32 -5.84
N ALA A 117 -9.42 7.85 -5.38
CA ALA A 117 -10.34 7.13 -6.26
C ALA A 117 -10.83 8.00 -7.43
N GLY A 118 -11.00 9.31 -7.21
CA GLY A 118 -11.42 10.26 -8.25
C GLY A 118 -10.30 10.82 -9.14
N ALA A 119 -9.03 10.49 -8.89
CA ALA A 119 -7.89 10.97 -9.67
C ALA A 119 -6.79 9.91 -9.68
N THR A 120 -6.90 8.96 -10.61
CA THR A 120 -6.07 7.76 -10.65
C THR A 120 -4.80 7.89 -11.49
N ASP A 121 -4.65 8.96 -12.26
CA ASP A 121 -3.48 9.25 -13.10
C ASP A 121 -2.33 9.91 -12.34
N SER A 122 -2.46 10.09 -11.03
CA SER A 122 -1.55 10.86 -10.21
C SER A 122 -1.38 10.28 -8.80
N VAL A 123 -0.18 10.40 -8.26
CA VAL A 123 0.04 10.31 -6.81
C VAL A 123 0.12 11.73 -6.26
N PHE A 124 -0.52 12.00 -5.14
CA PHE A 124 -0.41 13.29 -4.46
C PHE A 124 0.60 13.15 -3.33
N ALA A 125 1.53 14.08 -3.20
CA ALA A 125 2.47 14.10 -2.08
C ALA A 125 2.88 15.51 -1.69
N GLY A 126 3.19 15.70 -0.41
CA GLY A 126 3.62 16.98 0.16
C GLY A 126 3.26 17.09 1.64
N PRO A 127 3.51 18.25 2.26
CA PRO A 127 3.14 18.47 3.65
C PRO A 127 1.63 18.33 3.82
N LEU A 128 1.20 17.94 5.01
CA LEU A 128 -0.22 17.72 5.29
C LEU A 128 -1.03 19.01 5.06
N GLY A 129 -1.98 18.95 4.13
CA GLY A 129 -2.80 20.09 3.70
C GLY A 129 -2.25 20.90 2.51
N SER A 130 -1.05 20.58 2.02
CA SER A 130 -0.42 21.24 0.87
C SER A 130 0.20 20.26 -0.15
N ALA A 131 -0.26 19.01 -0.15
CA ALA A 131 0.15 18.01 -1.12
C ALA A 131 -0.17 18.44 -2.56
N ARG A 132 0.78 18.21 -3.48
CA ARG A 132 0.64 18.48 -4.92
C ARG A 132 0.53 17.17 -5.70
N ALA A 133 -0.05 17.23 -6.89
CA ALA A 133 -0.15 16.09 -7.79
C ALA A 133 1.17 15.82 -8.53
N TYR A 134 1.53 14.54 -8.63
CA TYR A 134 2.61 14.01 -9.45
C TYR A 134 1.98 13.07 -10.48
N PRO A 135 1.83 13.53 -11.73
CA PRO A 135 1.26 12.72 -12.80
C PRO A 135 2.12 11.48 -13.06
N VAL A 136 1.47 10.37 -13.37
CA VAL A 136 2.11 9.11 -13.78
C VAL A 136 1.55 8.62 -15.10
N ALA A 137 2.36 7.88 -15.85
CA ALA A 137 1.90 7.25 -17.07
C ALA A 137 1.05 6.01 -16.73
N GLY A 138 -0.28 6.15 -16.77
CA GLY A 138 -1.23 5.07 -16.52
C GLY A 138 -2.09 5.31 -15.27
N VAL A 139 -2.68 4.23 -14.75
CA VAL A 139 -3.55 4.26 -13.56
C VAL A 139 -2.74 3.80 -12.35
N VAL A 140 -2.57 4.65 -11.34
CA VAL A 140 -1.93 4.30 -10.06
C VAL A 140 -2.74 3.18 -9.39
N THR A 141 -2.13 2.02 -9.24
CA THR A 141 -2.72 0.89 -8.50
C THR A 141 -2.04 0.67 -7.16
N GLY A 142 -0.82 1.17 -6.95
CA GLY A 142 -0.11 1.05 -5.68
C GLY A 142 1.05 2.03 -5.55
N PHE A 143 1.47 2.32 -4.32
CA PHE A 143 2.68 3.08 -4.05
C PHE A 143 3.20 2.79 -2.64
N ALA A 144 4.47 3.08 -2.39
CA ALA A 144 5.08 3.07 -1.05
C ALA A 144 6.21 4.10 -0.96
N TRP A 145 6.45 4.61 0.24
CA TRP A 145 7.58 5.49 0.53
C TRP A 145 8.91 4.74 0.46
N LEU A 146 9.92 5.40 -0.10
CA LEU A 146 11.30 5.00 0.11
C LEU A 146 11.78 5.49 1.49
N PRO A 147 12.77 4.81 2.12
CA PRO A 147 13.31 5.21 3.42
C PRO A 147 13.92 6.62 3.44
N ASP A 148 14.25 7.17 2.27
CA ASP A 148 14.78 8.53 2.13
C ASP A 148 13.75 9.63 2.43
N GLY A 149 12.46 9.31 2.50
CA GLY A 149 11.38 10.27 2.78
C GLY A 149 11.12 11.30 1.67
N GLY A 150 11.95 11.32 0.62
CA GLY A 150 11.85 12.23 -0.52
C GLY A 150 11.42 11.56 -1.81
N SER A 151 11.23 10.24 -1.79
CA SER A 151 10.86 9.46 -2.97
C SER A 151 9.79 8.41 -2.69
N LEU A 152 9.09 8.01 -3.76
CA LEU A 152 8.10 6.93 -3.76
C LEU A 152 8.48 5.86 -4.78
N VAL A 153 8.10 4.62 -4.50
CA VAL A 153 7.86 3.64 -5.57
C VAL A 153 6.39 3.67 -5.94
N VAL A 154 6.08 3.64 -7.23
CA VAL A 154 4.71 3.71 -7.75
C VAL A 154 4.49 2.56 -8.73
N ILE A 155 3.38 1.85 -8.56
CA ILE A 155 2.88 0.86 -9.51
C ILE A 155 1.75 1.50 -10.30
N ALA A 156 1.89 1.52 -11.63
CA ALA A 156 0.91 2.07 -12.55
C ALA A 156 0.54 1.07 -13.65
N LEU A 157 -0.75 0.87 -13.87
CA LEU A 157 -1.31 0.06 -14.96
C LEU A 157 -1.33 0.89 -16.25
N GLU A 158 -0.62 0.42 -17.28
CA GLU A 158 -0.59 1.04 -18.60
C GLU A 158 -1.82 0.64 -19.44
N PRO A 159 -2.21 1.44 -20.45
CA PRO A 159 -3.34 1.13 -21.34
C PRO A 159 -3.27 -0.23 -22.03
N ARG A 160 -2.05 -0.75 -22.25
CA ARG A 160 -1.81 -2.09 -22.80
C ARG A 160 -2.07 -3.25 -21.81
N GLY A 161 -2.51 -2.93 -20.59
CA GLY A 161 -2.87 -3.89 -19.55
C GLY A 161 -1.68 -4.44 -18.76
N ALA A 162 -0.47 -3.93 -18.96
CA ALA A 162 0.72 -4.29 -18.18
C ALA A 162 1.02 -3.19 -17.15
N SER A 163 1.57 -3.56 -16.00
CA SER A 163 1.95 -2.58 -14.97
C SER A 163 3.44 -2.25 -15.01
N THR A 164 3.78 -1.04 -14.60
CA THR A 164 5.17 -0.59 -14.38
C THR A 164 5.40 -0.38 -12.90
N LEU A 165 6.65 -0.54 -12.47
CA LEU A 165 7.16 -0.04 -11.19
C LEU A 165 8.11 1.11 -11.51
N SER A 166 7.85 2.28 -10.95
CA SER A 166 8.66 3.48 -11.15
C SER A 166 9.11 4.05 -9.81
N ARG A 167 10.31 4.63 -9.77
CA ARG A 167 10.78 5.49 -8.69
C ARG A 167 10.44 6.93 -9.01
N LEU A 168 9.66 7.58 -8.15
CA LEU A 168 9.27 8.99 -8.26
C LEU A 168 10.05 9.80 -7.23
N ASP A 169 10.84 10.77 -7.70
CA ASP A 169 11.52 11.75 -6.86
C ASP A 169 10.62 12.97 -6.65
N LEU A 170 10.35 13.33 -5.38
CA LEU A 170 9.40 14.39 -5.07
C LEU A 170 9.97 15.79 -5.29
N ALA A 171 11.29 15.97 -5.19
CA ALA A 171 11.92 17.28 -5.38
C ALA A 171 11.83 17.73 -6.85
N SER A 172 12.21 16.85 -7.76
CA SER A 172 12.18 17.08 -9.22
C SER A 172 10.82 16.77 -9.85
N GLY A 173 10.01 15.91 -9.23
CA GLY A 173 8.79 15.36 -9.81
C GLY A 173 9.04 14.32 -10.91
N HIS A 174 10.28 13.87 -11.08
CA HIS A 174 10.64 12.93 -12.14
C HIS A 174 10.39 11.48 -11.70
N ALA A 175 9.65 10.74 -12.53
CA ALA A 175 9.46 9.31 -12.40
C ALA A 175 10.38 8.53 -13.36
N THR A 176 11.22 7.65 -12.81
CA THR A 176 12.06 6.73 -13.59
C THR A 176 11.49 5.32 -13.49
N VAL A 177 11.22 4.70 -14.64
CA VAL A 177 10.74 3.31 -14.69
C VAL A 177 11.87 2.37 -14.26
N VAL A 178 11.62 1.57 -13.23
CA VAL A 178 12.53 0.55 -12.68
C VAL A 178 12.24 -0.81 -13.31
N ALA A 179 10.96 -1.17 -13.45
CA ALA A 179 10.54 -2.44 -14.03
C ALA A 179 9.27 -2.26 -14.86
N ARG A 180 9.15 -3.03 -15.95
CA ARG A 180 8.02 -3.05 -16.90
C ARG A 180 7.33 -4.40 -16.94
N ASP A 181 6.16 -4.51 -17.52
CA ASP A 181 5.55 -5.82 -17.77
C ASP A 181 5.31 -6.61 -16.48
N LEU A 182 4.83 -5.92 -15.44
CA LEU A 182 4.32 -6.53 -14.23
C LEU A 182 2.86 -6.93 -14.44
N ASP A 183 2.43 -8.02 -13.82
CA ASP A 183 1.04 -8.50 -13.85
C ASP A 183 0.25 -8.01 -12.62
N ALA A 184 0.63 -6.83 -12.10
CA ALA A 184 0.06 -6.28 -10.88
C ALA A 184 -1.46 -6.07 -11.01
N PRO A 185 -2.24 -6.22 -9.92
CA PRO A 185 -3.69 -6.06 -9.96
C PRO A 185 -4.13 -4.69 -10.51
N THR A 186 -5.28 -4.67 -11.18
CA THR A 186 -5.80 -3.47 -11.84
C THR A 186 -6.44 -2.46 -10.89
N LEU A 187 -6.75 -2.86 -9.65
CA LEU A 187 -7.46 -2.02 -8.67
C LEU A 187 -6.58 -1.60 -7.49
N PHE A 188 -5.83 -2.54 -6.91
CA PHE A 188 -4.96 -2.27 -5.78
C PHE A 188 -3.77 -3.23 -5.77
N SER A 189 -2.57 -2.67 -5.80
CA SER A 189 -1.31 -3.41 -5.84
C SER A 189 -0.54 -3.16 -4.55
N PRO A 190 -0.44 -4.16 -3.64
CA PRO A 190 0.45 -4.04 -2.50
C PRO A 190 1.90 -3.98 -2.98
N VAL A 191 2.65 -3.00 -2.49
CA VAL A 191 4.10 -2.90 -2.66
C VAL A 191 4.72 -2.58 -1.31
N ALA A 192 5.77 -3.29 -0.96
CA ALA A 192 6.56 -3.03 0.23
C ALA A 192 8.00 -2.70 -0.16
N VAL A 193 8.64 -1.81 0.58
CA VAL A 193 10.04 -1.41 0.33
C VAL A 193 10.89 -1.93 1.48
N ALA A 194 12.05 -2.50 1.16
CA ALA A 194 13.02 -2.93 2.15
C ALA A 194 13.62 -1.72 2.90
N PRO A 195 14.00 -1.85 4.19
CA PRO A 195 14.60 -0.76 4.95
C PRO A 195 15.89 -0.18 4.35
N ASP A 196 16.58 -0.93 3.50
CA ASP A 196 17.77 -0.47 2.78
C ASP A 196 17.45 0.49 1.60
N GLY A 197 16.17 0.61 1.22
CA GLY A 197 15.70 1.45 0.12
C GLY A 197 16.11 0.96 -1.27
N ARG A 198 16.70 -0.23 -1.37
CA ARG A 198 17.21 -0.80 -2.63
C ARG A 198 16.31 -1.86 -3.22
N ARG A 199 15.34 -2.36 -2.46
CA ARG A 199 14.51 -3.50 -2.87
C ARG A 199 13.03 -3.21 -2.64
N ALA A 200 12.20 -3.61 -3.59
CA ALA A 200 10.75 -3.62 -3.45
C ALA A 200 10.19 -5.03 -3.59
N TYR A 201 9.17 -5.35 -2.81
CA TYR A 201 8.45 -6.61 -2.88
C TYR A 201 7.09 -6.38 -3.53
N VAL A 202 6.86 -7.11 -4.61
CA VAL A 202 5.67 -6.97 -5.45
C VAL A 202 5.04 -8.35 -5.65
N ALA A 203 3.74 -8.44 -5.41
CA ALA A 203 2.94 -9.62 -5.78
C ALA A 203 2.57 -9.54 -7.27
N LEU A 204 2.39 -10.68 -7.94
CA LEU A 204 2.07 -10.73 -9.38
C LEU A 204 3.12 -10.05 -10.26
N ALA A 205 4.39 -10.19 -9.89
CA ALA A 205 5.52 -9.64 -10.62
C ALA A 205 6.37 -10.77 -11.20
N GLY A 206 6.01 -11.32 -12.35
CA GLY A 206 6.81 -12.37 -13.00
C GLY A 206 8.25 -12.03 -13.32
N SER A 207 9.03 -13.06 -13.67
CA SER A 207 10.37 -12.93 -14.24
C SER A 207 10.40 -12.29 -15.64
N GLY A 208 9.23 -12.15 -16.29
CA GLY A 208 9.08 -11.55 -17.61
C GLY A 208 7.66 -11.05 -17.83
N ALA A 209 7.39 -10.61 -19.06
CA ALA A 209 6.07 -10.09 -19.41
C ALA A 209 4.98 -11.17 -19.27
N PRO A 210 3.80 -10.82 -18.73
CA PRO A 210 2.68 -11.75 -18.67
C PRO A 210 2.17 -12.07 -20.08
N SER A 211 1.79 -13.34 -20.31
CA SER A 211 1.07 -13.70 -21.55
C SER A 211 -0.34 -13.10 -21.50
N PRO A 212 -0.75 -12.31 -22.50
CA PRO A 212 -2.12 -11.82 -22.61
C PRO A 212 -3.15 -12.97 -22.63
N GLU A 213 -2.85 -14.06 -23.32
CA GLU A 213 -3.72 -15.22 -23.47
C GLU A 213 -3.93 -15.91 -22.12
N ALA A 214 -2.86 -16.11 -21.35
CA ALA A 214 -2.92 -16.74 -20.03
C ALA A 214 -3.80 -15.94 -19.03
N ARG A 215 -3.97 -14.63 -19.21
CA ARG A 215 -4.88 -13.82 -18.36
C ARG A 215 -6.35 -14.15 -18.56
N HIS A 216 -6.71 -14.65 -19.73
CA HIS A 216 -8.08 -15.07 -20.05
C HIS A 216 -8.37 -16.51 -19.65
N GLU A 217 -7.34 -17.27 -19.26
CA GLU A 217 -7.48 -18.64 -18.79
C GLU A 217 -7.68 -18.68 -17.26
N PRO A 218 -8.81 -19.19 -16.76
CA PRO A 218 -9.06 -19.26 -15.32
C PRO A 218 -8.07 -20.15 -14.55
N HIS A 219 -7.50 -21.15 -15.24
CA HIS A 219 -6.62 -22.17 -14.67
C HIS A 219 -5.15 -22.03 -15.10
N ALA A 220 -4.78 -20.93 -15.76
CA ALA A 220 -3.38 -20.68 -16.08
C ALA A 220 -2.53 -20.64 -14.80
N ASN A 221 -1.28 -21.08 -14.90
CA ASN A 221 -0.32 -20.92 -13.83
C ASN A 221 0.04 -19.43 -13.69
N ARG A 222 -0.77 -18.72 -12.90
CA ARG A 222 -0.58 -17.29 -12.66
C ARG A 222 0.58 -17.09 -11.71
N GLN A 223 1.30 -15.99 -11.89
CA GLN A 223 2.46 -15.66 -11.08
C GLN A 223 2.04 -15.15 -9.71
N LEU A 224 1.51 -16.03 -8.86
CA LEU A 224 1.01 -15.70 -7.52
C LEU A 224 2.12 -15.53 -6.47
N GLY A 225 3.39 -15.66 -6.88
CA GLY A 225 4.54 -15.48 -6.01
C GLY A 225 4.78 -14.02 -5.62
N ILE A 226 5.59 -13.84 -4.58
CA ILE A 226 6.15 -12.53 -4.20
C ILE A 226 7.54 -12.44 -4.80
N TYR A 227 7.79 -11.37 -5.54
CA TYR A 227 9.08 -11.09 -6.12
C TYR A 227 9.74 -9.90 -5.44
N GLU A 228 11.03 -10.06 -5.18
CA GLU A 228 11.93 -8.96 -4.88
C GLU A 228 12.37 -8.33 -6.19
N VAL A 229 12.26 -7.00 -6.29
CA VAL A 229 12.72 -6.18 -7.40
C VAL A 229 13.84 -5.29 -6.89
N ASP A 230 15.02 -5.38 -7.49
CA ASP A 230 16.12 -4.46 -7.23
C ASP A 230 15.81 -3.10 -7.87
N LEU A 231 15.78 -2.05 -7.05
CA LEU A 231 15.36 -0.70 -7.47
C LEU A 231 16.42 0.06 -8.27
N GLY A 232 17.66 -0.43 -8.30
CA GLY A 232 18.73 0.16 -9.11
C GLY A 232 18.84 -0.44 -10.51
N THR A 233 18.47 -1.72 -10.65
CA THR A 233 18.66 -2.50 -11.88
C THR A 233 17.37 -2.99 -12.52
N GLY A 234 16.28 -3.07 -11.78
CA GLY A 234 15.01 -3.66 -12.23
C GLY A 234 14.98 -5.19 -12.23
N ASN A 235 16.07 -5.84 -11.82
CA ASN A 235 16.17 -7.29 -11.74
C ASN A 235 15.18 -7.86 -10.74
N ARG A 236 14.62 -9.03 -11.06
CA ARG A 236 13.58 -9.68 -10.26
C ARG A 236 14.01 -11.05 -9.80
N HIS A 237 13.70 -11.35 -8.55
CA HIS A 237 13.95 -12.65 -7.95
C HIS A 237 12.72 -13.11 -7.16
N ALA A 238 12.25 -14.32 -7.41
CA ALA A 238 11.13 -14.90 -6.67
C ALA A 238 11.59 -15.21 -5.24
N VAL A 239 10.98 -14.58 -4.24
CA VAL A 239 11.29 -14.81 -2.82
C VAL A 239 10.25 -15.69 -2.12
N VAL A 240 9.01 -15.68 -2.62
CA VAL A 240 7.98 -16.64 -2.24
C VAL A 240 7.45 -17.24 -3.54
N PRO A 241 7.59 -18.56 -3.77
CA PRO A 241 7.08 -19.19 -4.98
C PRO A 241 5.54 -19.12 -5.02
N ALA A 242 4.97 -19.19 -6.22
CA ALA A 242 3.54 -19.41 -6.35
C ALA A 242 3.17 -20.77 -5.71
N PRO A 243 2.04 -20.86 -4.99
CA PRO A 243 1.56 -22.11 -4.40
C PRO A 243 1.25 -23.18 -5.46
#